data_AF-A0A1T4X0A8-F1
#
_entry.id   AF-A0A1T4X0A8-F1
#
_cell.length_a   1.000
_cell.length_b   1.000
_cell.length_c   1.000
_cell.angle_alpha   90.00
_cell.angle_beta   90.00
_cell.angle_gamma   90.00
#
_symmetry.space_group_name_H-M   'P 1'
#
loop_
_entity.id
_entity.type
_entity.pdbx_description
1 polymer ?
#
loop_
_entity_poly.entity_id
_entity_poly.type
_entity_poly.pdbx_seq_one_letter_code
_entity_poly.pdbx_strand_id
1 'polypeptide(L)'
;MFRTIVFISAFALLVYSLTMVFKYWDFVELAPDIAALMNENVKLTDLEAQIEQSIAKDNPDEARLYLSLAQTFGYPVMAAQFLPRIEALETPWQVTRRQAEQFANGFMEGTGETGAGVAGAVTADFTVIGDARDLYEQYQNLQTGKEVNELITALAAVGVGLTAITVLSSGSAAPLKTGSSTLKMATRANKLSPTLQAVLIKQATDVLDYKAVLLAARGEKNLDKLRQAAVKAYNPKALDALSETANQVNSIRKSTSLVDTLEILRYADSADDLRRLEKLSVKYGTETKGILKLLGKTAIGTVRVLRHATELAIAALASVVSLLASLFALSAYLRPKAA
;
A
#
# COMPACT_ATOMS: atom_id res chain seq x y z
N MET A 1 -36.15 -10.98 -53.25
CA MET A 1 -34.68 -10.94 -53.18
C MET A 1 -34.18 -9.65 -52.53
N PHE A 2 -34.49 -8.47 -53.08
CA PHE A 2 -34.03 -7.18 -52.51
C PHE A 2 -34.40 -6.95 -51.04
N ARG A 3 -35.67 -7.16 -50.63
CA ARG A 3 -36.11 -7.00 -49.22
C ARG A 3 -35.37 -7.92 -48.23
N THR A 4 -35.09 -9.15 -48.66
CA THR A 4 -34.36 -10.15 -47.86
C THR A 4 -32.90 -9.74 -47.65
N ILE A 5 -32.25 -9.23 -48.70
CA ILE A 5 -30.87 -8.73 -48.64
C ILE A 5 -30.79 -7.54 -47.66
N VAL A 6 -31.70 -6.58 -47.77
CA VAL A 6 -31.75 -5.41 -46.88
C VAL A 6 -31.92 -5.82 -45.42
N PHE A 7 -32.81 -6.77 -45.12
CA PHE A 7 -33.00 -7.28 -43.76
C PHE A 7 -31.73 -7.96 -43.22
N ILE A 8 -31.11 -8.86 -44.01
CA ILE A 8 -29.88 -9.56 -43.59
C ILE A 8 -28.74 -8.57 -43.34
N SER A 9 -28.56 -7.57 -44.20
CA SER A 9 -27.54 -6.54 -44.02
C SER A 9 -27.78 -5.68 -42.78
N ALA A 10 -29.03 -5.22 -42.55
CA ALA A 10 -29.38 -4.45 -41.36
C ALA A 10 -29.16 -5.26 -40.06
N PHE A 11 -29.54 -6.54 -40.09
CA PHE A 11 -29.35 -7.44 -38.96
C PHE A 11 -27.87 -7.73 -38.69
N ALA A 12 -27.06 -7.93 -39.73
CA ALA A 12 -25.61 -8.10 -39.59
C ALA A 12 -24.94 -6.85 -38.99
N LEU A 13 -25.37 -5.65 -39.39
CA LEU A 13 -24.90 -4.39 -38.80
C LEU A 13 -25.32 -4.23 -37.34
N LEU A 14 -26.53 -4.68 -36.98
CA LEU A 14 -26.99 -4.72 -35.59
C LEU A 14 -26.11 -5.65 -34.75
N VAL A 15 -25.85 -6.87 -35.23
CA VAL A 15 -24.97 -7.82 -34.54
C VAL A 15 -23.57 -7.22 -34.37
N TYR A 16 -23.00 -6.64 -35.43
CA TYR A 16 -21.69 -6.02 -35.38
C TYR A 16 -21.62 -4.86 -34.38
N SER A 17 -22.58 -3.93 -34.41
CA SER A 17 -22.62 -2.80 -33.48
C SER A 17 -22.81 -3.25 -32.03
N LEU A 18 -23.62 -4.28 -31.77
CA LEU A 18 -23.74 -4.88 -30.43
C LEU A 18 -22.43 -5.51 -29.95
N THR A 19 -21.69 -6.22 -30.82
CA THR A 19 -20.37 -6.76 -30.45
C THR A 19 -19.38 -5.64 -30.11
N MET A 20 -19.48 -4.49 -30.78
CA MET A 20 -18.66 -3.32 -30.46
C MET A 20 -19.03 -2.69 -29.13
N VAL A 21 -20.32 -2.64 -28.78
CA VAL A 21 -20.76 -2.19 -27.44
C VAL A 21 -20.08 -3.03 -26.35
N PHE A 22 -20.12 -4.36 -26.46
CA PHE A 22 -19.45 -5.23 -25.49
C PHE A 22 -17.93 -5.06 -25.48
N LYS A 23 -17.31 -4.84 -26.65
CA LYS A 23 -15.87 -4.60 -26.76
C LYS A 23 -15.44 -3.28 -26.09
N TYR A 24 -16.26 -2.24 -26.18
CA TYR A 24 -15.96 -0.92 -25.62
C TYR A 24 -16.49 -0.73 -24.20
N TRP A 25 -17.22 -1.71 -23.65
CA TRP A 25 -17.63 -1.78 -22.26
C TRP A 25 -16.45 -2.20 -21.35
N ASP A 26 -15.38 -1.40 -21.40
CA ASP A 26 -14.12 -1.61 -20.66
C ASP A 26 -13.89 -0.45 -19.68
N PHE A 27 -13.64 -0.78 -18.42
CA PHE A 27 -13.41 0.18 -17.36
C PHE A 27 -11.94 0.19 -16.96
N VAL A 28 -11.37 1.38 -16.85
CA VAL A 28 -10.05 1.61 -16.26
C VAL A 28 -10.24 2.15 -14.86
N GLU A 29 -9.51 1.58 -13.91
CA GLU A 29 -9.43 2.11 -12.56
C GLU A 29 -8.35 3.19 -12.50
N LEU A 30 -8.77 4.43 -12.22
CA LEU A 30 -7.87 5.57 -12.05
C LEU A 30 -7.71 5.91 -10.57
N ALA A 31 -6.57 6.50 -10.24
CA ALA A 31 -6.37 7.11 -8.93
C ALA A 31 -7.32 8.30 -8.76
N PRO A 32 -7.85 8.53 -7.56
CA PRO A 32 -8.78 9.62 -7.31
C PRO A 32 -8.07 10.97 -7.46
N ASP A 33 -8.82 11.98 -7.91
CA ASP A 33 -8.33 13.36 -7.88
C ASP A 33 -8.38 13.87 -6.44
N ILE A 34 -7.21 13.87 -5.79
CA ILE A 34 -7.07 14.32 -4.41
C ILE A 34 -7.46 15.79 -4.25
N ALA A 35 -7.21 16.65 -5.24
CA ALA A 35 -7.58 18.06 -5.13
C ALA A 35 -9.11 18.22 -5.13
N ALA A 36 -9.80 17.46 -5.98
CA ALA A 36 -11.26 17.41 -5.96
C ALA A 36 -11.79 16.86 -4.63
N LEU A 37 -11.23 15.74 -4.13
CA LEU A 37 -11.65 15.15 -2.86
C LEU A 37 -11.41 16.08 -1.67
N MET A 38 -10.28 16.81 -1.63
CA MET A 38 -10.01 17.81 -0.61
C MET A 38 -11.09 18.90 -0.66
N ASN A 39 -11.33 19.50 -1.83
CA ASN A 39 -12.31 20.58 -1.97
C ASN A 39 -13.75 20.14 -1.61
N GLU A 40 -14.12 18.90 -1.92
CA GLU A 40 -15.45 18.36 -1.61
C GLU A 40 -15.63 18.00 -0.13
N ASN A 41 -14.60 17.42 0.50
CA ASN A 41 -14.73 16.77 1.81
C ASN A 41 -14.05 17.51 2.98
N VAL A 42 -13.19 18.48 2.70
CA VAL A 42 -12.42 19.22 3.72
C VAL A 42 -12.74 20.70 3.64
N LYS A 43 -13.23 21.27 4.74
CA LYS A 43 -13.51 22.71 4.86
C LYS A 43 -12.32 23.45 5.43
N LEU A 44 -12.28 24.76 5.19
CA LEU A 44 -11.29 25.66 5.80
C LEU A 44 -11.25 25.52 7.34
N THR A 45 -12.43 25.47 7.96
CA THR A 45 -12.56 25.33 9.42
C THR A 45 -12.00 24.02 9.95
N ASP A 46 -12.02 22.95 9.15
CA ASP A 46 -11.46 21.66 9.55
C ASP A 46 -9.94 21.75 9.62
N LEU A 47 -9.30 22.40 8.64
CA LEU A 47 -7.86 22.64 8.64
C LEU A 47 -7.42 23.54 9.80
N GLU A 48 -8.15 24.64 10.04
CA GLU A 48 -7.86 25.54 11.18
C GLU A 48 -7.99 24.80 12.52
N ALA A 49 -9.04 23.98 12.69
CA ALA A 49 -9.22 23.17 13.88
C ALA A 49 -8.08 22.14 14.06
N GLN A 50 -7.61 21.53 12.98
CA GLN A 50 -6.48 20.60 13.03
C GLN A 50 -5.15 21.29 13.37
N ILE A 51 -4.91 22.51 12.87
CA ILE A 51 -3.75 23.32 13.25
C ILE A 51 -3.80 23.65 14.74
N GLU A 52 -4.95 24.14 15.22
CA GLU A 52 -5.16 24.44 16.65
C GLU A 52 -4.98 23.22 17.54
N GLN A 53 -5.54 22.08 17.15
CA GLN A 53 -5.38 20.83 17.90
C GLN A 53 -3.91 20.37 17.93
N SER A 54 -3.17 20.55 16.83
CA SER A 54 -1.75 20.18 16.76
C SER A 54 -0.90 21.07 17.67
N ILE A 55 -1.19 22.38 17.71
CA ILE A 55 -0.56 23.32 18.65
C ILE A 55 -0.89 22.91 20.10
N ALA A 56 -2.16 22.60 20.40
CA ALA A 56 -2.58 22.19 21.73
C ALA A 56 -1.95 20.87 22.21
N LYS A 57 -1.59 19.98 21.27
CA LYS A 57 -0.90 18.70 21.54
C LYS A 57 0.62 18.81 21.56
N ASP A 58 1.17 20.03 21.51
CA ASP A 58 2.62 20.27 21.43
C ASP A 58 3.26 19.60 20.19
N ASN A 59 2.54 19.57 19.06
CA ASN A 59 2.98 18.94 17.81
C ASN A 59 3.13 19.98 16.67
N PRO A 60 4.26 20.73 16.64
CA PRO A 60 4.48 21.78 15.65
C PRO A 60 4.66 21.24 14.22
N ASP A 61 5.22 20.04 14.07
CA ASP A 61 5.38 19.40 12.76
C ASP A 61 4.03 19.11 12.10
N GLU A 62 3.07 18.63 12.89
CA GLU A 62 1.71 18.37 12.42
C GLU A 62 0.92 19.66 12.16
N ALA A 63 1.13 20.70 12.96
CA ALA A 63 0.55 22.02 12.68
C ALA A 63 1.06 22.58 11.32
N ARG A 64 2.36 22.44 11.04
CA ARG A 64 2.96 22.84 9.75
C ARG A 64 2.47 21.98 8.59
N LEU A 65 2.27 20.68 8.81
CA LEU A 65 1.68 19.80 7.81
C LEU A 65 0.32 20.33 7.34
N TYR A 66 -0.58 20.72 8.26
CA TYR A 66 -1.89 21.26 7.87
C TYR A 66 -1.80 22.64 7.22
N LEU A 67 -0.85 23.49 7.61
CA LEU A 67 -0.55 24.74 6.89
C LEU A 67 -0.07 24.48 5.46
N SER A 68 0.80 23.49 5.27
CA SER A 68 1.28 23.07 3.96
C SER A 68 0.15 22.55 3.09
N LEU A 69 -0.72 21.69 3.63
CA LEU A 69 -1.92 21.21 2.93
C LEU A 69 -2.84 22.36 2.52
N ALA A 70 -3.06 23.33 3.42
CA ALA A 70 -3.87 24.50 3.11
C ALA A 70 -3.29 25.26 1.92
N GLN A 71 -1.98 25.46 1.89
CA GLN A 71 -1.29 26.10 0.77
C GLN A 71 -1.39 25.27 -0.52
N THR A 72 -1.10 23.98 -0.46
CA THR A 72 -1.09 23.06 -1.60
C THR A 72 -2.45 22.97 -2.28
N PHE A 73 -3.53 22.97 -1.50
CA PHE A 73 -4.90 22.85 -2.02
C PHE A 73 -5.65 24.19 -2.12
N GLY A 74 -4.97 25.31 -1.88
CA GLY A 74 -5.52 26.66 -2.10
C GLY A 74 -6.53 27.14 -1.06
N TYR A 75 -6.50 26.61 0.16
CA TYR A 75 -7.33 27.08 1.26
C TYR A 75 -6.80 28.41 1.82
N PRO A 76 -7.67 29.42 2.05
CA PRO A 76 -7.25 30.74 2.53
C PRO A 76 -7.01 30.77 4.05
N VAL A 77 -6.10 29.91 4.55
CA VAL A 77 -5.69 29.90 5.96
C VAL A 77 -4.73 31.06 6.23
N MET A 78 -5.04 31.90 7.23
CA MET A 78 -4.19 33.02 7.63
C MET A 78 -2.96 32.53 8.41
N ALA A 79 -1.93 31.99 7.74
CA ALA A 79 -0.75 31.40 8.38
C ALA A 79 -0.09 32.30 9.46
N ALA A 80 -0.12 33.62 9.27
CA ALA A 80 0.38 34.61 10.23
C ALA A 80 -0.25 34.51 11.63
N GLN A 81 -1.47 33.95 11.75
CA GLN A 81 -2.13 33.74 13.04
C GLN A 81 -1.57 32.55 13.83
N PHE A 82 -0.97 31.57 13.13
CA PHE A 82 -0.52 30.31 13.71
C PHE A 82 1.00 30.23 13.85
N LEU A 83 1.76 30.76 12.90
CA LEU A 83 3.23 30.62 12.86
C LEU A 83 3.92 31.04 14.16
N PRO A 84 3.63 32.21 14.78
CA PRO A 84 4.28 32.59 16.03
C PRO A 84 4.01 31.61 17.18
N ARG A 85 2.82 31.01 17.21
CA ARG A 85 2.43 30.02 18.22
C ARG A 85 3.11 28.68 17.99
N ILE A 86 3.29 28.28 16.74
CA ILE A 86 4.04 27.07 16.36
C ILE A 86 5.52 27.22 16.73
N GLU A 87 6.13 28.36 16.40
CA GLU A 87 7.54 28.67 16.73
C GLU A 87 7.78 28.72 18.24
N ALA A 88 6.81 29.19 19.02
CA ALA A 88 6.87 29.18 20.48
C ALA A 88 6.87 27.77 21.10
N LEU A 89 6.54 26.72 20.33
CA LEU A 89 6.64 25.31 20.73
C LEU A 89 8.02 24.70 20.41
N GLU A 90 8.93 25.46 19.82
CA GLU A 90 10.24 24.97 19.35
C GLU A 90 11.41 25.54 20.13
N THR A 91 11.17 25.96 21.37
CA THR A 91 12.29 26.29 22.25
C THR A 91 13.22 25.07 22.41
N PRO A 92 14.55 25.27 22.55
CA PRO A 92 15.49 24.16 22.70
C PRO A 92 15.10 23.16 23.80
N TRP A 93 14.50 23.67 24.88
CA TRP A 93 13.96 22.86 25.97
C TRP A 93 12.77 21.99 25.55
N GLN A 94 11.76 22.55 24.89
CA GLN A 94 10.59 21.79 24.43
C GLN A 94 10.97 20.73 23.40
N VAL A 95 11.86 21.06 22.46
CA VAL A 95 12.38 20.10 21.47
C VAL A 95 13.09 18.94 22.18
N THR A 96 13.97 19.24 23.13
CA THR A 96 14.70 18.21 23.88
C THR A 96 13.75 17.33 24.71
N ARG A 97 12.79 17.94 25.41
CA ARG A 97 11.76 17.23 26.20
C ARG A 97 10.94 16.28 25.31
N ARG A 98 10.44 16.76 24.16
CA ARG A 98 9.65 15.94 23.22
C ARG A 98 10.48 14.80 22.66
N GLN A 99 11.73 15.04 22.27
CA GLN A 99 12.61 13.98 21.79
C GLN A 99 12.84 12.91 22.86
N ALA A 100 13.03 13.30 24.12
CA ALA A 100 13.14 12.37 25.23
C ALA A 100 11.85 11.56 25.46
N GLU A 101 10.67 12.18 25.34
CA GLU A 101 9.37 11.50 25.45
C GLU A 101 9.08 10.56 24.28
N GLN A 102 9.36 10.99 23.05
CA GLN A 102 9.22 10.15 21.86
C GLN A 102 10.20 8.99 21.90
N PHE A 103 11.42 9.22 22.39
CA PHE A 103 12.39 8.18 22.65
C PHE A 103 11.87 7.20 23.70
N ALA A 104 11.41 7.67 24.87
CA ALA A 104 10.85 6.80 25.92
C ALA A 104 9.65 5.98 25.43
N ASN A 105 8.68 6.63 24.76
CA ASN A 105 7.50 5.96 24.21
C ASN A 105 7.83 4.97 23.07
N GLY A 106 8.92 5.20 22.33
CA GLY A 106 9.45 4.26 21.33
C GLY A 106 10.39 3.18 21.89
N PHE A 107 10.86 3.35 23.13
CA PHE A 107 11.87 2.50 23.80
C PHE A 107 11.28 1.46 24.77
N MET A 108 9.96 1.49 25.01
CA MET A 108 9.31 0.65 26.04
C MET A 108 9.39 -0.88 25.83
N GLU A 109 10.05 -1.41 24.80
CA GLU A 109 10.22 -2.86 24.58
C GLU A 109 11.65 -3.35 24.27
N GLY A 110 12.72 -2.57 24.49
CA GLY A 110 14.06 -3.14 24.21
C GLY A 110 15.27 -2.32 24.65
N THR A 111 15.81 -2.70 25.82
CA THR A 111 17.00 -2.20 26.52
C THR A 111 18.15 -1.68 25.63
N GLY A 112 18.55 -0.43 25.85
CA GLY A 112 19.76 0.17 25.30
C GLY A 112 20.09 1.49 26.00
N GLU A 113 20.93 1.43 27.03
CA GLU A 113 21.50 2.63 27.67
C GLU A 113 22.55 3.27 26.73
N THR A 114 22.47 4.59 26.60
CA THR A 114 23.27 5.53 25.76
C THR A 114 22.86 5.65 24.28
N GLY A 115 22.92 6.88 23.74
CA GLY A 115 22.52 7.23 22.37
C GLY A 115 23.30 6.49 21.26
N ALA A 116 24.48 5.95 21.56
CA ALA A 116 25.21 5.04 20.67
C ALA A 116 24.55 3.64 20.60
N GLY A 117 23.97 3.17 21.71
CA GLY A 117 23.22 1.92 21.77
C GLY A 117 21.91 1.98 20.96
N VAL A 118 21.27 3.14 20.90
CA VAL A 118 20.06 3.38 20.11
C VAL A 118 20.37 3.37 18.61
N ALA A 119 21.40 4.11 18.19
CA ALA A 119 21.83 4.10 16.78
C ALA A 119 22.33 2.72 16.36
N GLY A 120 23.01 1.99 17.25
CA GLY A 120 23.44 0.61 17.04
C GLY A 120 22.28 -0.39 16.93
N ALA A 121 21.28 -0.29 17.82
CA ALA A 121 20.09 -1.15 17.81
C ALA A 121 19.24 -0.93 16.56
N VAL A 122 18.98 0.33 16.21
CA VAL A 122 18.27 0.71 14.97
C VAL A 122 19.03 0.17 13.76
N THR A 123 20.35 0.33 13.71
CA THR A 123 21.15 -0.21 12.60
C THR A 123 21.12 -1.73 12.55
N ALA A 124 21.19 -2.42 13.69
CA ALA A 124 21.15 -3.87 13.78
C ALA A 124 19.80 -4.45 13.31
N ASP A 125 18.69 -3.73 13.52
CA ASP A 125 17.36 -4.09 13.00
C ASP A 125 17.26 -4.06 11.47
N PHE A 126 18.23 -3.46 10.78
CA PHE A 126 18.39 -3.52 9.32
C PHE A 126 19.37 -4.60 8.86
N THR A 127 19.77 -5.52 9.74
CA THR A 127 20.75 -6.58 9.43
C THR A 127 20.21 -7.97 9.72
N VAL A 128 20.92 -8.97 9.19
CA VAL A 128 20.71 -10.39 9.48
C VAL A 128 20.82 -10.71 10.98
N ILE A 129 21.61 -9.92 11.73
CA ILE A 129 21.73 -10.06 13.18
C ILE A 129 20.38 -9.73 13.85
N GLY A 130 19.68 -8.70 13.35
CA GLY A 130 18.32 -8.36 13.77
C GLY A 130 17.35 -9.52 13.47
N ASP A 131 17.40 -10.12 12.29
CA ASP A 131 16.57 -11.27 11.96
C ASP A 131 16.81 -12.48 12.88
N ALA A 132 18.08 -12.79 13.19
CA ALA A 132 18.42 -13.88 14.11
C ALA A 132 17.95 -13.58 15.55
N ARG A 133 18.08 -12.33 16.00
CA ARG A 133 17.58 -11.87 17.30
C ARG A 133 16.07 -12.00 17.38
N ASP A 134 15.34 -11.58 16.35
CA ASP A 134 13.88 -11.67 16.29
C ASP A 134 13.42 -13.12 16.38
N LEU A 135 14.04 -14.03 15.64
CA LEU A 135 13.74 -15.47 15.73
C LEU A 135 14.01 -16.03 17.13
N TYR A 136 15.11 -15.62 17.76
CA TYR A 136 15.43 -16.04 19.13
C TYR A 136 14.41 -15.52 20.14
N GLU A 137 14.00 -14.25 20.04
CA GLU A 137 12.98 -13.64 20.89
C GLU A 137 11.63 -14.36 20.75
N GLN A 138 11.19 -14.62 19.51
CA GLN A 138 9.95 -15.33 19.24
C GLN A 138 10.01 -16.81 19.70
N TYR A 139 11.18 -17.44 19.62
CA TYR A 139 11.41 -18.76 20.21
C TYR A 139 11.28 -18.75 21.74
N GLN A 140 11.82 -17.74 22.42
CA GLN A 140 11.67 -17.58 23.87
C GLN A 140 10.21 -17.35 24.27
N ASN A 141 9.46 -16.56 23.49
CA ASN A 141 8.02 -16.38 23.70
C ASN A 141 7.28 -17.72 23.61
N LEU A 142 7.57 -18.53 22.59
CA LEU A 142 7.00 -19.87 22.44
C LEU A 142 7.30 -20.78 23.66
N GLN A 143 8.55 -20.80 24.13
CA GLN A 143 8.96 -21.62 25.29
C GLN A 143 8.30 -21.17 26.60
N THR A 144 8.01 -19.87 26.73
CA THR A 144 7.40 -19.29 27.93
C THR A 144 5.88 -19.21 27.85
N GLY A 145 5.26 -19.77 26.80
CA GLY A 145 3.80 -19.75 26.61
C GLY A 145 3.23 -18.37 26.28
N LYS A 146 4.08 -17.42 25.87
CA LYS A 146 3.65 -16.09 25.39
C LYS A 146 3.21 -16.18 23.93
N GLU A 147 2.41 -15.21 23.51
CA GLU A 147 2.00 -15.09 22.11
C GLU A 147 3.21 -14.86 21.19
N VAL A 148 3.26 -15.60 20.10
CA VAL A 148 4.28 -15.47 19.06
C VAL A 148 3.76 -14.55 17.97
N ASN A 149 4.54 -13.54 17.62
CA ASN A 149 4.24 -12.70 16.46
C ASN A 149 4.64 -13.45 15.18
N GLU A 150 3.63 -14.04 14.51
CA GLU A 150 3.83 -14.86 13.31
C GLU A 150 4.44 -14.05 12.16
N LEU A 151 4.06 -12.77 11.99
CA LEU A 151 4.62 -11.91 10.94
C LEU A 151 6.09 -11.59 11.18
N ILE A 152 6.48 -11.22 12.40
CA ILE A 152 7.90 -11.00 12.75
C ILE A 152 8.70 -12.28 12.53
N THR A 153 8.15 -13.44 12.94
CA THR A 153 8.82 -14.74 12.77
C THR A 153 9.01 -15.07 11.29
N ALA A 154 7.97 -14.91 10.46
CA ALA A 154 8.03 -15.21 9.04
C ALA A 154 9.02 -14.29 8.30
N LEU A 155 8.97 -12.97 8.54
CA LEU A 155 9.90 -12.02 7.93
C LEU A 155 11.35 -12.25 8.37
N ALA A 156 11.58 -12.55 9.65
CA ALA A 156 12.91 -12.86 10.17
C ALA A 156 13.45 -14.20 9.63
N ALA A 157 12.59 -15.21 9.49
CA ALA A 157 12.96 -16.48 8.88
C ALA A 157 13.38 -16.30 7.42
N VAL A 158 12.65 -15.48 6.64
CA VAL A 158 13.04 -15.12 5.27
C VAL A 158 14.40 -14.41 5.26
N GLY A 159 14.64 -13.44 6.14
CA GLY A 159 15.91 -12.71 6.20
C GLY A 159 17.13 -13.59 6.50
N VAL A 160 17.03 -14.47 7.51
CA VAL A 160 18.08 -15.46 7.83
C VAL A 160 18.21 -16.51 6.71
N GLY A 161 17.09 -17.03 6.21
CA GLY A 161 17.05 -18.08 5.19
C GLY A 161 17.67 -17.63 3.87
N LEU A 162 17.29 -16.44 3.37
CA LEU A 162 17.90 -15.86 2.16
C LEU A 162 19.40 -15.66 2.32
N THR A 163 19.86 -15.21 3.49
CA THR A 163 21.30 -15.06 3.76
C THR A 163 22.03 -16.41 3.67
N ALA A 164 21.46 -17.47 4.25
CA ALA A 164 22.02 -18.80 4.16
C ALA A 164 22.09 -19.32 2.71
N ILE A 165 21.09 -19.00 1.89
CA ILE A 165 21.01 -19.40 0.48
C ILE A 165 22.03 -18.60 -0.38
N THR A 166 22.19 -17.30 -0.16
CA THR A 166 23.15 -16.46 -0.89
C THR A 166 24.59 -16.97 -0.72
N VAL A 167 24.95 -17.42 0.48
CA VAL A 167 26.29 -17.97 0.79
C VAL A 167 26.58 -19.26 0.01
N LEU A 168 25.57 -20.12 -0.21
CA LEU A 168 25.73 -21.38 -0.95
C LEU A 168 25.74 -21.20 -2.48
N SER A 169 24.95 -20.26 -2.95
CA SER A 169 24.58 -20.15 -4.37
C SER A 169 25.47 -19.19 -5.16
N SER A 170 26.68 -18.92 -4.65
CA SER A 170 27.65 -17.96 -5.21
C SER A 170 27.04 -16.58 -5.52
N GLY A 171 26.09 -16.11 -4.70
CA GLY A 171 25.46 -14.80 -4.86
C GLY A 171 24.18 -14.76 -5.71
N SER A 172 23.57 -15.88 -6.09
CA SER A 172 22.37 -15.89 -6.95
C SER A 172 21.04 -15.59 -6.24
N ALA A 173 21.02 -15.46 -4.91
CA ALA A 173 19.86 -14.96 -4.18
C ALA A 173 19.92 -13.43 -4.01
N ALA A 174 18.88 -12.73 -4.49
CA ALA A 174 18.77 -11.27 -4.44
C ALA A 174 18.60 -10.76 -2.99
N PRO A 175 19.22 -9.62 -2.63
CA PRO A 175 19.07 -9.06 -1.29
C PRO A 175 17.69 -8.43 -1.11
N LEU A 176 16.78 -9.16 -0.44
CA LEU A 176 15.54 -8.61 0.10
C LEU A 176 15.82 -7.84 1.41
N LYS A 177 16.56 -6.73 1.33
CA LYS A 177 16.94 -5.94 2.52
C LYS A 177 16.19 -4.62 2.66
N THR A 178 15.57 -4.17 1.58
CA THR A 178 15.02 -2.82 1.50
C THR A 178 13.51 -2.86 1.77
N GLY A 179 13.10 -2.37 2.95
CA GLY A 179 11.68 -2.25 3.34
C GLY A 179 11.16 -3.31 4.32
N SER A 180 11.81 -4.47 4.43
CA SER A 180 11.44 -5.52 5.40
C SER A 180 11.56 -5.06 6.85
N SER A 181 12.61 -4.31 7.20
CA SER A 181 12.74 -3.72 8.55
C SER A 181 11.65 -2.68 8.83
N THR A 182 11.21 -1.92 7.84
CA THR A 182 10.09 -0.98 7.99
C THR A 182 8.77 -1.72 8.21
N LEU A 183 8.55 -2.84 7.50
CA LEU A 183 7.42 -3.72 7.75
C LEU A 183 7.43 -4.30 9.16
N LYS A 184 8.60 -4.75 9.65
CA LYS A 184 8.75 -5.22 11.04
C LYS A 184 8.48 -4.12 12.06
N MET A 185 9.01 -2.91 11.85
CA MET A 185 8.72 -1.76 12.71
C MET A 185 7.22 -1.42 12.73
N ALA A 186 6.56 -1.43 11.57
CA ALA A 186 5.12 -1.23 11.48
C ALA A 186 4.33 -2.33 12.19
N THR A 187 4.82 -3.57 12.15
CA THR A 187 4.25 -4.70 12.88
C THR A 187 4.35 -4.50 14.39
N ARG A 188 5.55 -4.15 14.90
CA ARG A 188 5.78 -3.89 16.34
C ARG A 188 4.97 -2.69 16.84
N ALA A 189 4.88 -1.63 16.03
CA ALA A 189 4.09 -0.45 16.34
C ALA A 189 2.57 -0.67 16.20
N ASN A 190 2.13 -1.91 15.89
CA ASN A 190 0.75 -2.29 15.63
C ASN A 190 0.05 -1.34 14.63
N LYS A 191 0.77 -1.01 13.55
CA LYS A 191 0.30 -0.09 12.49
C LYS A 191 -0.10 -0.79 11.20
N LEU A 192 -0.01 -2.11 11.15
CA LEU A 192 -0.47 -2.89 10.00
C LEU A 192 -1.88 -3.42 10.29
N SER A 193 -2.79 -3.29 9.31
CA SER A 193 -4.11 -3.90 9.41
C SER A 193 -4.00 -5.44 9.50
N PRO A 194 -4.93 -6.14 10.17
CA PRO A 194 -4.90 -7.60 10.27
C PRO A 194 -4.87 -8.30 8.89
N THR A 195 -5.54 -7.73 7.90
CA THR A 195 -5.56 -8.21 6.51
C THR A 195 -4.21 -8.07 5.84
N LEU A 196 -3.55 -6.92 5.97
CA LEU A 196 -2.19 -6.73 5.43
C LEU A 196 -1.18 -7.64 6.14
N GLN A 197 -1.32 -7.84 7.45
CA GLN A 197 -0.49 -8.79 8.20
C GLN A 197 -0.65 -10.21 7.63
N ALA A 198 -1.88 -10.66 7.38
CA ALA A 198 -2.14 -11.97 6.79
C ALA A 198 -1.55 -12.11 5.38
N VAL A 199 -1.64 -11.07 4.54
CA VAL A 199 -1.01 -11.04 3.21
C VAL A 199 0.50 -11.17 3.32
N LEU A 200 1.13 -10.43 4.24
CA LEU A 200 2.59 -10.48 4.44
C LEU A 200 3.06 -11.82 5.01
N ILE A 201 2.32 -12.40 5.96
CA ILE A 201 2.60 -13.75 6.50
C ILE A 201 2.56 -14.77 5.36
N LYS A 202 1.52 -14.70 4.51
CA LYS A 202 1.39 -15.58 3.35
C LYS A 202 2.56 -15.40 2.38
N GLN A 203 2.88 -14.17 1.99
CA GLN A 203 4.00 -13.89 1.09
C GLN A 203 5.33 -14.38 1.67
N ALA A 204 5.60 -14.14 2.95
CA ALA A 204 6.82 -14.59 3.61
C ALA A 204 6.90 -16.12 3.69
N THR A 205 5.79 -16.80 4.01
CA THR A 205 5.71 -18.26 4.06
C THR A 205 5.83 -18.88 2.67
N ASP A 206 5.25 -18.25 1.65
CA ASP A 206 5.36 -18.68 0.25
C ASP A 206 6.81 -18.58 -0.24
N VAL A 207 7.59 -17.61 0.26
CA VAL A 207 9.03 -17.46 -0.03
C VAL A 207 9.87 -18.54 0.66
N LEU A 208 9.64 -18.74 1.95
CA LEU A 208 10.35 -19.72 2.75
C LEU A 208 9.36 -20.41 3.67
N ASP A 209 9.17 -21.72 3.50
CA ASP A 209 8.40 -22.53 4.44
C ASP A 209 9.20 -22.68 5.75
N TYR A 210 9.12 -21.64 6.59
CA TYR A 210 9.84 -21.57 7.84
C TYR A 210 9.38 -22.66 8.82
N LYS A 211 8.14 -23.18 8.68
CA LYS A 211 7.66 -24.30 9.50
C LYS A 211 8.41 -25.57 9.12
N ALA A 212 8.61 -25.84 7.83
CA ALA A 212 9.45 -26.95 7.36
C ALA A 212 10.92 -26.79 7.81
N VAL A 213 11.47 -25.58 7.76
CA VAL A 213 12.84 -25.31 8.24
C VAL A 213 12.95 -25.55 9.74
N LEU A 214 12.01 -25.03 10.55
CA LEU A 214 12.00 -25.23 11.99
C LEU A 214 11.84 -26.71 12.38
N LEU A 215 11.02 -27.47 11.63
CA LEU A 215 10.89 -28.91 11.83
C LEU A 215 12.19 -29.65 11.52
N ALA A 216 12.85 -29.31 10.42
CA ALA A 216 14.15 -29.87 10.06
C ALA A 216 15.27 -29.47 11.05
N ALA A 217 15.10 -28.34 11.74
CA ALA A 217 16.06 -27.85 12.74
C ALA A 217 15.93 -28.52 14.11
N ARG A 218 14.84 -29.25 14.39
CA ARG A 218 14.62 -29.88 15.70
C ARG A 218 15.68 -30.94 16.00
N GLY A 219 16.53 -30.65 16.97
CA GLY A 219 17.59 -31.55 17.43
C GLY A 219 18.77 -31.68 16.47
N GLU A 220 18.78 -30.92 15.36
CA GLU A 220 19.85 -30.95 14.38
C GLU A 220 20.93 -29.92 14.73
N LYS A 221 22.18 -30.39 14.86
CA LYS A 221 23.34 -29.55 15.19
C LYS A 221 24.21 -29.26 13.96
N ASN A 222 24.00 -29.99 12.87
CA ASN A 222 24.74 -29.82 11.65
C ASN A 222 24.19 -28.64 10.84
N LEU A 223 24.95 -27.55 10.82
CA LEU A 223 24.60 -26.32 10.09
C LEU A 223 24.37 -26.57 8.59
N ASP A 224 25.03 -27.54 7.97
CA ASP A 224 24.87 -27.81 6.53
C ASP A 224 23.52 -28.46 6.23
N LYS A 225 23.02 -29.32 7.13
CA LYS A 225 21.67 -29.87 7.00
C LYS A 225 20.59 -28.82 7.22
N LEU A 226 20.81 -27.89 8.16
CA LEU A 226 19.91 -26.74 8.37
C LEU A 226 19.86 -25.86 7.12
N ARG A 227 21.02 -25.59 6.51
CA ARG A 227 21.11 -24.85 5.25
C ARG A 227 20.42 -25.57 4.10
N GLN A 228 20.61 -26.88 3.96
CA GLN A 228 19.92 -27.68 2.94
C GLN A 228 18.40 -27.67 3.12
N ALA A 229 17.93 -27.71 4.36
CA ALA A 229 16.50 -27.58 4.65
C ALA A 229 15.96 -26.20 4.22
N ALA A 230 16.70 -25.12 4.49
CA ALA A 230 16.34 -23.78 4.02
C ALA A 230 16.30 -23.67 2.50
N VAL A 231 17.29 -24.23 1.79
CA VAL A 231 17.30 -24.27 0.31
C VAL A 231 16.11 -25.07 -0.23
N LYS A 232 15.77 -26.20 0.40
CA LYS A 232 14.64 -27.04 -0.02
C LYS A 232 13.29 -26.37 0.23
N ALA A 233 13.18 -25.57 1.29
CA ALA A 233 11.98 -24.84 1.68
C ALA A 233 11.82 -23.49 0.95
N TYR A 234 12.81 -23.09 0.16
CA TYR A 234 12.83 -21.81 -0.53
C TYR A 234 12.15 -21.88 -1.90
N ASN A 235 11.27 -20.92 -2.17
CA ASN A 235 10.61 -20.73 -3.44
C ASN A 235 11.01 -19.37 -4.04
N PRO A 236 11.94 -19.33 -5.01
CA PRO A 236 12.42 -18.08 -5.57
C PRO A 236 11.33 -17.29 -6.31
N LYS A 237 10.31 -17.95 -6.87
CA LYS A 237 9.23 -17.26 -7.58
C LYS A 237 8.32 -16.45 -6.66
N ALA A 238 8.20 -16.87 -5.40
CA ALA A 238 7.41 -16.14 -4.41
C ALA A 238 8.14 -14.89 -3.90
N LEU A 239 9.45 -14.79 -4.11
CA LEU A 239 10.25 -13.66 -3.64
C LEU A 239 9.83 -12.35 -4.30
N ASP A 240 9.36 -12.40 -5.55
CA ASP A 240 8.96 -11.23 -6.31
C ASP A 240 7.83 -10.45 -5.61
N ALA A 241 6.80 -11.14 -5.12
CA ALA A 241 5.66 -10.51 -4.47
C ALA A 241 6.04 -9.83 -3.14
N LEU A 242 6.87 -10.49 -2.33
CA LEU A 242 7.37 -9.92 -1.08
C LEU A 242 8.35 -8.76 -1.35
N SER A 243 9.19 -8.89 -2.38
CA SER A 243 10.13 -7.84 -2.83
C SER A 243 9.40 -6.61 -3.31
N GLU A 244 8.34 -6.78 -4.10
CA GLU A 244 7.52 -5.66 -4.57
C GLU A 244 6.91 -4.92 -3.37
N THR A 245 6.31 -5.66 -2.44
CA THR A 245 5.71 -5.09 -1.22
C THR A 245 6.75 -4.33 -0.38
N ALA A 246 7.93 -4.92 -0.15
CA ALA A 246 9.01 -4.27 0.59
C ALA A 246 9.54 -3.02 -0.12
N ASN A 247 9.68 -3.07 -1.45
CA ASN A 247 10.10 -1.92 -2.26
C ASN A 247 9.10 -0.77 -2.20
N GLN A 248 7.79 -1.06 -2.29
CA GLN A 248 6.73 -0.05 -2.15
C GLN A 248 6.80 0.64 -0.78
N VAL A 249 6.96 -0.13 0.31
CA VAL A 249 7.13 0.43 1.66
C VAL A 249 8.36 1.33 1.74
N ASN A 250 9.49 0.92 1.15
CA ASN A 250 10.69 1.74 1.15
C ASN A 250 10.56 2.98 0.27
N SER A 251 9.82 2.90 -0.83
CA SER A 251 9.48 4.03 -1.68
C SER A 251 8.68 5.08 -0.90
N ILE A 252 7.63 4.64 -0.19
CA ILE A 252 6.86 5.49 0.76
C ILE A 252 7.80 6.14 1.79
N ARG A 253 8.70 5.37 2.40
CA ARG A 253 9.67 5.87 3.38
C ARG A 253 10.61 6.93 2.82
N LYS A 254 11.08 6.75 1.58
CA LYS A 254 11.97 7.71 0.90
C LYS A 254 11.25 8.99 0.52
N SER A 255 9.97 8.90 0.16
CA SER A 255 9.15 10.07 -0.18
C SER A 255 8.59 10.82 1.03
N THR A 256 8.50 10.16 2.18
CA THR A 256 7.92 10.73 3.42
C THR A 256 8.97 10.77 4.55
N SER A 257 8.78 9.95 5.58
CA SER A 257 9.74 9.70 6.66
C SER A 257 9.47 8.30 7.23
N LEU A 258 10.35 7.79 8.10
CA LEU A 258 10.11 6.52 8.77
C LEU A 258 8.84 6.59 9.63
N VAL A 259 8.67 7.65 10.42
CA VAL A 259 7.52 7.85 11.31
C VAL A 259 6.23 7.95 10.53
N ASP A 260 6.20 8.79 9.48
CA ASP A 260 5.02 8.96 8.63
C ASP A 260 4.67 7.67 7.89
N THR A 261 5.67 6.89 7.47
CA THR A 261 5.41 5.58 6.83
C THR A 261 4.63 4.66 7.75
N LEU A 262 4.98 4.58 9.04
CA LEU A 262 4.22 3.78 9.99
C LEU A 262 2.78 4.29 10.11
N GLU A 263 2.57 5.61 10.00
CA GLU A 263 1.23 6.18 9.97
C GLU A 263 0.45 5.94 8.69
N ILE A 264 1.14 5.88 7.55
CA ILE A 264 0.56 5.67 6.22
C ILE A 264 0.16 4.21 6.03
N LEU A 265 0.97 3.26 6.51
CA LEU A 265 0.74 1.82 6.31
C LEU A 265 -0.56 1.30 6.95
N ARG A 266 -1.11 2.00 7.95
CA ARG A 266 -2.39 1.63 8.58
C ARG A 266 -3.59 1.71 7.64
N TYR A 267 -3.45 2.42 6.52
CA TYR A 267 -4.51 2.58 5.54
C TYR A 267 -4.54 1.46 4.50
N ALA A 268 -3.52 0.61 4.42
CA ALA A 268 -3.48 -0.51 3.48
C ALA A 268 -4.07 -1.78 4.10
N ASP A 269 -4.96 -2.43 3.36
CA ASP A 269 -5.48 -3.77 3.68
C ASP A 269 -4.94 -4.83 2.71
N SER A 270 -4.35 -4.40 1.59
CA SER A 270 -3.87 -5.24 0.50
C SER A 270 -2.60 -4.69 -0.15
N ALA A 271 -1.97 -5.50 -1.01
CA ALA A 271 -0.82 -5.08 -1.82
C ALA A 271 -1.20 -3.98 -2.84
N ASP A 272 -2.44 -3.96 -3.33
CA ASP A 272 -2.90 -2.91 -4.24
C ASP A 272 -3.09 -1.57 -3.51
N ASP A 273 -3.60 -1.60 -2.28
CA ASP A 273 -3.67 -0.40 -1.42
C ASP A 273 -2.28 0.16 -1.17
N LEU A 274 -1.30 -0.71 -0.91
CA LEU A 274 0.09 -0.30 -0.71
C LEU A 274 0.68 0.36 -1.96
N ARG A 275 0.40 -0.18 -3.16
CA ARG A 275 0.77 0.43 -4.44
C ARG A 275 0.13 1.81 -4.63
N ARG A 276 -1.10 2.02 -4.15
CA ARG A 276 -1.79 3.31 -4.22
C ARG A 276 -1.21 4.30 -3.21
N LEU A 277 -0.92 3.85 -1.99
CA LEU A 277 -0.22 4.64 -0.99
C LEU A 277 1.16 5.05 -1.47
N GLU A 278 1.89 4.17 -2.16
CA GLU A 278 3.17 4.50 -2.80
C GLU A 278 2.99 5.63 -3.81
N LYS A 279 2.05 5.50 -4.75
CA LYS A 279 1.79 6.55 -5.76
C LYS A 279 1.41 7.88 -5.11
N LEU A 280 0.56 7.84 -4.07
CA LEU A 280 0.17 9.02 -3.31
C LEU A 280 1.40 9.65 -2.62
N SER A 281 2.23 8.82 -1.99
CA SER A 281 3.46 9.23 -1.28
C SER A 281 4.50 9.82 -2.21
N VAL A 282 4.70 9.23 -3.39
CA VAL A 282 5.60 9.76 -4.42
C VAL A 282 5.13 11.12 -4.91
N LYS A 283 3.80 11.34 -5.00
CA LYS A 283 3.22 12.59 -5.49
C LYS A 283 3.23 13.72 -4.45
N TYR A 284 2.82 13.43 -3.21
CA TYR A 284 2.61 14.45 -2.18
C TYR A 284 3.66 14.45 -1.06
N GLY A 285 4.59 13.48 -1.07
CA GLY A 285 5.67 13.42 -0.10
C GLY A 285 5.17 13.43 1.34
N THR A 286 5.74 14.30 2.17
CA THR A 286 5.38 14.44 3.60
C THR A 286 3.92 14.84 3.84
N GLU A 287 3.25 15.43 2.85
CA GLU A 287 1.83 15.80 2.96
C GLU A 287 0.88 14.59 2.94
N THR A 288 1.36 13.44 2.46
CA THR A 288 0.56 12.21 2.32
C THR A 288 -0.10 11.78 3.62
N LYS A 289 0.61 11.88 4.75
CA LYS A 289 0.04 11.59 6.07
C LYS A 289 -1.18 12.48 6.35
N GLY A 290 -1.07 13.77 6.07
CA GLY A 290 -2.14 14.73 6.28
C GLY A 290 -3.34 14.47 5.38
N ILE A 291 -3.10 14.19 4.10
CA ILE A 291 -4.14 13.79 3.13
C ILE A 291 -4.91 12.56 3.65
N LEU A 292 -4.19 11.53 4.12
CA LEU A 292 -4.81 10.31 4.65
C LEU A 292 -5.53 10.55 5.99
N LYS A 293 -5.06 11.47 6.84
CA LYS A 293 -5.77 11.85 8.07
C LYS A 293 -7.09 12.55 7.79
N LEU A 294 -7.14 13.39 6.76
CA LEU A 294 -8.33 14.16 6.41
C LEU A 294 -9.33 13.35 5.57
N LEU A 295 -8.85 12.63 4.54
CA LEU A 295 -9.70 11.91 3.59
C LEU A 295 -9.89 10.42 3.96
N GLY A 296 -9.05 9.89 4.85
CA GLY A 296 -9.07 8.46 5.17
C GLY A 296 -8.70 7.58 3.98
N LYS A 297 -9.31 6.40 3.91
CA LYS A 297 -9.10 5.43 2.82
C LYS A 297 -9.63 5.91 1.46
N THR A 298 -10.44 6.96 1.41
CA THR A 298 -10.96 7.49 0.13
C THR A 298 -9.84 8.05 -0.75
N ALA A 299 -8.76 8.56 -0.16
CA ALA A 299 -7.57 9.05 -0.87
C ALA A 299 -6.84 7.96 -1.67
N ILE A 300 -7.04 6.69 -1.33
CA ILE A 300 -6.50 5.55 -2.08
C ILE A 300 -7.59 4.72 -2.75
N GLY A 301 -8.80 5.24 -2.85
CA GLY A 301 -9.91 4.58 -3.55
C GLY A 301 -9.64 4.36 -5.05
N THR A 302 -10.59 3.75 -5.73
CA THR A 302 -10.64 3.68 -7.19
C THR A 302 -11.79 4.51 -7.71
N VAL A 303 -11.57 5.17 -8.84
CA VAL A 303 -12.67 5.60 -9.70
C VAL A 303 -12.64 4.75 -10.96
N ARG A 304 -13.75 4.06 -11.25
CA ARG A 304 -13.92 3.32 -12.50
C ARG A 304 -14.39 4.29 -13.57
N VAL A 305 -13.55 4.48 -14.58
CA VAL A 305 -13.86 5.33 -15.73
C VAL A 305 -13.94 4.45 -16.96
N LEU A 306 -14.96 4.70 -17.77
CA LEU A 306 -15.16 3.99 -19.02
C LEU A 306 -14.10 4.43 -20.04
N ARG A 307 -13.23 3.50 -20.45
CA ARG A 307 -12.04 3.79 -21.27
C ARG A 307 -12.38 4.32 -22.65
N HIS A 308 -13.40 3.71 -23.25
CA HIS A 308 -13.84 3.96 -24.61
C HIS A 308 -15.23 4.59 -24.61
N ALA A 309 -15.45 5.61 -23.77
CA ALA A 309 -16.77 6.21 -23.60
C ALA A 309 -17.36 6.75 -24.91
N THR A 310 -16.52 7.40 -25.72
CA THR A 310 -16.88 7.91 -27.05
C THR A 310 -17.25 6.80 -28.02
N GLU A 311 -16.43 5.76 -28.13
CA GLU A 311 -16.65 4.63 -29.04
C GLU A 311 -17.83 3.78 -28.57
N LEU A 312 -18.03 3.65 -27.26
CA LEU A 312 -19.21 3.01 -26.70
C LEU A 312 -20.47 3.78 -27.08
N ALA A 313 -20.47 5.11 -26.96
CA ALA A 313 -21.61 5.94 -27.34
C ALA A 313 -21.92 5.80 -28.84
N ILE A 314 -20.89 5.81 -29.70
CA ILE A 314 -21.06 5.59 -31.15
C ILE A 314 -21.62 4.19 -31.43
N ALA A 315 -21.08 3.15 -30.79
CA ALA A 315 -21.54 1.77 -30.97
C ALA A 315 -22.99 1.59 -30.48
N ALA A 316 -23.36 2.23 -29.37
CA ALA A 316 -24.72 2.23 -28.83
C ALA A 316 -25.70 2.96 -29.78
N LEU A 317 -25.31 4.11 -30.33
CA LEU A 317 -26.13 4.80 -31.34
C LEU A 317 -26.28 3.96 -32.61
N ALA A 318 -25.19 3.36 -33.08
CA ALA A 318 -25.19 2.51 -34.26
C ALA A 318 -26.08 1.27 -34.05
N SER A 319 -26.13 0.69 -32.85
CA SER A 319 -26.99 -0.45 -32.55
C SER A 319 -28.46 -0.05 -32.52
N VAL A 320 -28.81 1.12 -31.98
CA VAL A 320 -30.19 1.65 -32.04
C VAL A 320 -30.62 1.88 -33.49
N VAL A 321 -29.79 2.53 -34.31
CA VAL A 321 -30.10 2.77 -35.74
C VAL A 321 -30.25 1.45 -36.49
N SER A 322 -29.34 0.50 -36.27
CA SER A 322 -29.38 -0.81 -36.93
C SER A 322 -30.57 -1.65 -36.49
N LEU A 323 -31.00 -1.53 -35.22
CA LEU A 323 -32.19 -2.18 -34.69
C LEU A 323 -33.44 -1.64 -35.37
N LEU A 324 -33.58 -0.31 -35.45
CA LEU A 324 -34.70 0.33 -36.14
C LEU A 324 -34.73 -0.09 -37.61
N ALA A 325 -33.60 -0.03 -38.31
CA ALA A 325 -33.50 -0.47 -39.70
C ALA A 325 -33.90 -1.94 -39.88
N SER A 326 -33.49 -2.81 -38.96
CA SER A 326 -33.84 -4.24 -38.98
C SER A 326 -35.34 -4.46 -38.76
N LEU A 327 -35.95 -3.74 -37.81
CA LEU A 327 -37.39 -3.79 -37.54
C LEU A 327 -38.22 -3.26 -38.72
N PHE A 328 -37.82 -2.15 -39.32
CA PHE A 328 -38.46 -1.62 -40.52
C PHE A 328 -38.35 -2.60 -41.69
N ALA A 329 -37.16 -3.16 -41.95
CA ALA A 329 -36.95 -4.14 -43.00
C ALA A 329 -37.78 -5.42 -42.77
N LEU A 330 -37.88 -5.90 -41.53
CA LEU A 330 -38.71 -7.04 -41.15
C LEU A 330 -40.20 -6.74 -41.38
N SER A 331 -40.67 -5.56 -40.97
CA SER A 331 -42.07 -5.15 -41.19
C SER A 331 -42.41 -5.07 -42.69
N ALA A 332 -41.50 -4.56 -43.51
CA ALA A 332 -41.66 -4.47 -44.96
C ALA A 332 -41.58 -5.84 -45.65
N TYR A 333 -40.84 -6.79 -45.07
CA TYR A 333 -40.79 -8.17 -45.51
C TYR A 333 -42.10 -8.92 -45.22
N LEU A 334 -42.70 -8.69 -44.05
CA LEU A 334 -43.94 -9.34 -43.61
C LEU A 334 -45.22 -8.75 -44.23
N ARG A 335 -45.17 -7.56 -44.85
CA ARG A 335 -46.33 -6.98 -45.54
C ARG A 335 -46.74 -7.85 -46.74
N PRO A 336 -48.01 -8.28 -46.83
CA PRO A 336 -48.49 -9.06 -47.96
C PRO A 336 -48.32 -8.27 -49.26
N LYS A 337 -47.98 -8.95 -50.36
CA LYS A 337 -48.01 -8.33 -51.68
C LYS A 337 -49.47 -7.96 -51.96
N ALA A 338 -49.76 -6.68 -52.15
CA ALA A 338 -51.04 -6.27 -52.73
C ALA A 338 -51.17 -6.98 -54.08
N ALA A 339 -52.25 -7.75 -54.23
CA ALA A 339 -52.63 -8.41 -55.47
C ALA A 339 -53.03 -7.37 -56.52
#